data_AF-A0A1Q7FYY2-F1
#
_entry.id   AF-A0A1Q7FYY2-F1
#
_cell.length_a   1.000
_cell.length_b   1.000
_cell.length_c   1.000
_cell.angle_alpha   90.00
_cell.angle_beta   90.00
_cell.angle_gamma   90.00
#
_symmetry.space_group_name_H-M   'P 1'
#
loop_
_entity.id
_entity.type
_entity.pdbx_description
1 polymer ?
#
loop_
_entity_poly.entity_id
_entity_poly.type
_entity_poly.pdbx_seq_one_letter_code
_entity_poly.pdbx_strand_id
1 'polypeptide(L)' 'MRDEHAADRVLEMVESVAHLRGYQFSPQRLAAVVPEVQRLQELVQRLRALPIDDEFPAVQFTPRE' A
#
# COMPACT_ATOMS: atom_id res chain seq x y z
N MET A 1 -4.62 8.93 -21.12
CA MET A 1 -5.55 9.68 -20.27
C MET A 1 -6.10 8.90 -19.07
N ARG A 2 -6.15 7.56 -19.04
CA ARG A 2 -6.71 6.83 -17.88
C ARG A 2 -5.75 6.71 -16.67
N ASP A 3 -4.43 6.79 -16.91
CA ASP A 3 -3.40 6.61 -15.87
C ASP A 3 -3.02 7.88 -15.09
N GLU A 4 -3.16 9.08 -15.67
CA GLU A 4 -2.81 10.35 -14.98
C GLU A 4 -3.55 10.46 -13.65
N HIS A 5 -4.86 10.22 -13.66
CA HIS A 5 -5.69 10.28 -12.46
C HIS A 5 -5.41 9.16 -11.46
N ALA A 6 -4.74 8.07 -11.85
CA ALA A 6 -4.36 7.00 -10.93
C ALA A 6 -3.11 7.38 -10.13
N ALA A 7 -2.14 8.04 -10.76
CA ALA A 7 -0.96 8.55 -10.06
C ALA A 7 -1.32 9.64 -9.05
N ASP A 8 -2.21 10.57 -9.43
CA ASP A 8 -2.65 11.66 -8.54
C ASP A 8 -3.32 11.12 -7.27
N ARG A 9 -4.21 10.12 -7.40
CA ARG A 9 -4.86 9.49 -6.24
C ARG A 9 -3.87 8.76 -5.33
N VAL A 10 -2.86 8.13 -5.92
CA VAL A 10 -1.82 7.45 -5.12
C VAL A 10 -0.96 8.47 -4.40
N LEU A 11 -0.63 9.60 -5.03
CA LEU A 11 0.10 10.69 -4.38
C LEU A 11 -0.67 11.25 -3.18
N GLU A 12 -1.96 11.55 -3.35
CA GLU A 12 -2.83 12.03 -2.27
C GLU A 12 -2.89 11.04 -1.09
N MET A 13 -2.96 9.74 -1.40
CA MET A 13 -2.93 8.68 -0.39
C MET A 13 -1.58 8.64 0.36
N VAL A 14 -0.46 8.73 -0.36
CA VAL A 14 0.88 8.73 0.23
C VAL A 14 1.09 9.96 1.12
N GLU A 15 0.65 11.14 0.69
CA GLU A 15 0.66 12.38 1.47
C GLU A 15 -0.15 12.24 2.77
N SER A 16 -1.36 11.71 2.66
CA SER A 16 -2.25 11.48 3.81
C SER A 16 -1.63 10.52 4.84
N VAL A 17 -1.04 9.42 4.38
CA VAL A 17 -0.37 8.44 5.26
C VAL A 17 0.87 9.04 5.92
N ALA A 18 1.68 9.81 5.17
CA ALA A 18 2.85 10.48 5.71
C ALA A 18 2.45 11.46 6.83
N HIS A 19 1.39 12.24 6.60
CA HIS A 19 0.84 13.16 7.61
C HIS A 19 0.37 12.43 8.86
N LEU A 20 -0.44 11.37 8.72
CA LEU A 20 -0.96 10.58 9.84
C LEU A 20 0.13 9.90 10.67
N ARG A 21 1.25 9.53 10.04
CA ARG A 21 2.41 8.91 10.71
C ARG A 21 3.41 9.93 11.25
N GLY A 22 3.15 11.23 11.08
CA GLY A 22 4.05 12.31 11.51
C GLY A 22 5.34 12.39 10.70
N TYR A 23 5.39 11.80 9.50
CA TYR A 23 6.54 11.88 8.62
C TYR A 23 6.55 13.20 7.86
N GLN A 24 7.69 13.88 7.87
CA GLN A 24 7.93 15.05 7.04
C GLN A 24 8.81 14.67 5.86
N PHE A 25 8.22 14.63 4.67
CA PHE A 25 8.92 14.41 3.42
C PHE A 25 8.67 15.58 2.47
N SER A 26 9.63 15.86 1.59
CA SER A 26 9.40 16.82 0.53
C SER A 26 8.40 16.26 -0.50
N PRO A 27 7.63 17.11 -1.20
CA PRO A 27 6.71 16.66 -2.25
C PRO A 27 7.40 15.82 -3.33
N GLN A 28 8.64 16.14 -3.68
CA GLN A 28 9.42 15.38 -4.66
C GLN A 28 9.73 13.96 -4.16
N ARG A 29 10.00 13.80 -2.86
CA ARG A 29 10.25 12.48 -2.26
C ARG A 29 8.96 11.66 -2.18
N LEU A 30 7.82 12.30 -1.93
CA LEU A 30 6.52 11.61 -1.94
C LEU A 30 6.14 11.16 -3.35
N ALA A 31 6.31 12.02 -4.35
CA ALA A 31 6.09 11.69 -5.76
C ALA A 31 6.99 10.53 -6.25
N ALA A 32 8.25 10.48 -5.79
CA ALA A 32 9.17 9.40 -6.16
C ALA A 32 8.74 8.00 -5.66
N VAL A 33 7.88 7.94 -4.63
CA VAL A 33 7.40 6.67 -4.04
C VAL A 33 6.11 6.18 -4.72
N VAL A 34 5.41 7.03 -5.45
CA VAL A 34 4.14 6.70 -6.15
C VAL A 34 4.24 5.45 -7.03
N PRO A 35 5.28 5.27 -7.87
CA PRO A 35 5.39 4.08 -8.73
C PRO A 35 5.52 2.78 -7.93
N GLU A 36 6.27 2.80 -6.83
CA GLU A 36 6.44 1.61 -5.98
C GLU A 36 5.14 1.27 -5.24
N VAL A 37 4.38 2.27 -4.81
CA VAL A 37 3.07 2.06 -4.20
C VAL A 37 2.08 1.46 -5.20
N GLN A 38 2.07 1.93 -6.44
CA GLN A 38 1.26 1.35 -7.51
C GLN A 38 1.62 -0.12 -7.76
N ARG A 39 2.92 -0.43 -7.87
CA ARG A 39 3.42 -1.80 -8.03
C ARG A 39 3.01 -2.72 -6.88
N LEU A 40 3.05 -2.22 -5.64
CA LEU A 40 2.60 -2.97 -4.47
C LEU A 40 1.07 -3.19 -4.48
N GLN A 41 0.29 -2.19 -4.89
CA GLN A 41 -1.16 -2.34 -5.04
C GLN A 41 -1.51 -3.43 -6.06
N GLU A 42 -0.84 -3.45 -7.22
CA GLU A 42 -1.01 -4.51 -8.22
C GLU A 42 -0.66 -5.90 -7.67
N LEU A 43 0.46 -6.00 -6.93
CA LEU A 43 0.85 -7.24 -6.28
C LEU A 43 -0.22 -7.71 -5.28
N VAL A 44 -0.75 -6.81 -4.45
CA VAL A 44 -1.83 -7.12 -3.51
C VAL A 44 -3.07 -7.60 -4.23
N GLN A 45 -3.45 -7.00 -5.36
CA GLN A 45 -4.59 -7.48 -6.15
C GLN A 45 -4.36 -8.89 -6.68
N ARG A 46 -3.15 -9.19 -7.16
CA ARG A 46 -2.78 -10.55 -7.59
C ARG A 46 -2.84 -11.54 -6.44
N LEU A 47 -2.37 -11.16 -5.25
CA LEU A 47 -2.42 -12.00 -4.05
C LEU A 47 -3.87 -12.28 -3.61
N ARG A 48 -4.75 -11.28 -3.67
CA ARG A 48 -6.19 -11.46 -3.35
C ARG A 48 -6.93 -12.37 -4.33
N ALA A 49 -6.43 -12.47 -5.56
CA ALA A 49 -7.01 -13.35 -6.57
C ALA A 49 -6.57 -14.82 -6.40
N LEU A 50 -5.60 -15.09 -5.52
CA LEU A 50 -5.23 -16.46 -5.20
C LEU A 50 -6.36 -17.12 -4.40
N PRO A 51 -6.69 -18.39 -4.67
CA PRO A 51 -7.53 -19.16 -3.78
C PRO A 51 -6.79 -19.31 -2.46
N ILE A 52 -7.24 -18.58 -1.45
CA ILE A 52 -6.84 -18.84 -0.07
C ILE A 52 -7.84 -19.88 0.40
N ASP A 53 -7.44 -21.15 0.37
CA ASP A 53 -8.16 -22.17 1.13
C ASP A 53 -8.17 -21.70 2.59
N ASP A 54 -9.31 -21.80 3.29
CA ASP A 54 -9.52 -21.32 4.68
C ASP A 54 -8.60 -21.98 5.74
N GLU A 55 -7.54 -22.66 5.30
CA GLU A 55 -6.48 -23.19 6.15
C GLU A 55 -5.70 -22.03 6.74
N PHE A 56 -6.09 -21.70 7.98
CA PHE A 56 -5.40 -20.99 9.06
C PHE A 56 -4.19 -20.11 8.67
N PRO A 57 -4.10 -18.87 9.20
CA PRO A 57 -2.89 -18.07 9.03
C PRO A 57 -1.67 -18.88 9.47
N ALA A 58 -0.64 -18.94 8.63
CA ALA A 58 0.60 -19.69 8.86
C ALA A 58 1.30 -19.32 10.18
N VAL A 59 0.91 -18.20 10.80
CA VAL A 59 1.32 -17.78 12.13
C VAL A 59 0.07 -17.56 12.98
N GLN A 60 -0.12 -18.42 13.99
CA GLN A 60 -1.11 -18.20 15.04
C GLN A 60 -0.46 -17.37 16.15
N PHE A 61 -1.08 -16.25 16.51
CA PHE A 61 -0.66 -15.48 17.66
C PHE A 61 -1.13 -16.18 18.93
N THR A 62 -0.22 -16.72 19.73
CA THR A 62 -0.50 -17.20 21.08
C THR A 62 -0.12 -16.10 22.08
N PRO A 63 -1.11 -15.41 22.70
CA PRO A 63 -0.82 -14.46 23.77
C PRO A 63 -0.14 -15.19 24.93
N ARG A 64 0.90 -14.60 25.53
CA ARG A 64 1.44 -15.05 26.82
C ARG A 64 0.66 -14.38 27.94
N GLU A 65 0.14 -15.19 28.86
CA GLU A 65 -0.42 -14.75 30.16
C GLU A 65 0.66 -14.15 31.07
#